data_AF-A0A5C8GAI1-F1
#
_entry.id   AF-A0A5C8GAI1-F1
#
_cell.length_a   1.000
_cell.length_b   1.000
_cell.length_c   1.000
_cell.angle_alpha   90.00
_cell.angle_beta   90.00
_cell.angle_gamma   90.00
#
_symmetry.space_group_name_H-M   'P 1'
#
loop_
_entity.id
_entity.type
_entity.pdbx_description
1 polymer ?
#
loop_
_entity_poly.entity_id
_entity_poly.type
_entity_poly.pdbx_seq_one_letter_code
_entity_poly.pdbx_strand_id
1 'polypeptide(L)'
;MRKRYFLITFAIITIIAGVWVLACKHPTGEGTIPGVSTKENDGNGGNSESEIVAYLSQEEQNADYEHVDILFTGGTTPQIPALTITSREVLIAASGQSAGNVKIKRSSDLGMTWEDLHFTPENGYSYPFFINCHNGDILLGVTTAATSPNSKTIFYRSKNDGETWTKEGSSIDLNTVTNNATDSSVNYGQGIALRHGGNLGSQKIMFPYSYNAPDGKKAGCYVAIMFSENGSANFNSICENFKISGKGGTTTKRNIGSFGSYISKVIELANGDILLNMRCTTDGNMFWMVSQDCGKNWDILTVNNSPENTVNNNKKEGVRAKNADFIRYEFNGKDIKLGGDKYALMITSYEKKSGYDVMLTVNDFNHGKPDGGTANKYKYTKNIPSASTGLYPAITVLPDGTIATLTEDGGDMYFKRFNLYWLTGGAESINYSTDTSVKF
;
A
#
# COMPACT_ATOMS: atom_id res chain seq x y z
N MET A 1 17.49 11.73 -74.16
CA MET A 1 17.47 10.78 -73.02
C MET A 1 18.54 11.15 -72.00
N ARG A 2 18.14 11.64 -70.82
CA ARG A 2 18.84 11.62 -69.51
C ARG A 2 18.01 12.50 -68.55
N LYS A 3 16.88 11.98 -68.07
CA LYS A 3 16.72 11.38 -66.73
C LYS A 3 17.11 12.35 -65.60
N ARG A 4 16.12 13.15 -65.19
CA ARG A 4 16.05 13.93 -63.94
C ARG A 4 16.01 12.95 -62.75
N TYR A 5 17.16 12.61 -62.16
CA TYR A 5 17.23 11.77 -60.95
C TYR A 5 18.32 12.22 -59.97
N PHE A 6 18.47 13.53 -59.77
CA PHE A 6 19.43 14.05 -58.78
C PHE A 6 18.84 14.98 -57.71
N LEU A 7 17.55 15.32 -57.79
CA LEU A 7 16.87 16.15 -56.78
C LEU A 7 15.94 15.36 -55.84
N ILE A 8 15.53 14.15 -56.22
CA ILE A 8 14.64 13.32 -55.39
C ILE A 8 15.44 12.56 -54.32
N THR A 9 16.68 12.18 -54.59
CA THR A 9 17.52 11.41 -53.65
C THR A 9 17.96 12.25 -52.44
N PHE A 10 18.24 13.54 -52.63
CA PHE A 10 18.61 14.44 -51.52
C PHE A 10 17.42 14.81 -50.63
N ALA A 11 16.22 14.95 -51.22
CA ALA A 11 14.99 15.23 -50.49
C ALA A 11 14.52 14.02 -49.65
N ILE A 12 14.66 12.79 -50.16
CA ILE A 12 14.31 11.58 -49.42
C ILE A 12 15.29 11.33 -48.26
N ILE A 13 16.59 11.59 -48.44
CA ILE A 13 17.60 11.43 -47.37
C ILE A 13 17.41 12.49 -46.26
N THR A 14 17.02 13.72 -46.58
CA THR A 14 16.70 14.74 -45.56
C THR A 14 15.39 14.46 -44.83
N ILE A 15 14.39 13.86 -45.49
CA ILE A 15 13.15 13.42 -44.83
C ILE A 15 13.41 12.21 -43.93
N ILE A 16 14.23 11.22 -44.34
CA ILE A 16 14.55 10.06 -43.49
C ILE A 16 15.42 10.45 -42.30
N ALA A 17 16.39 11.37 -42.46
CA ALA A 17 17.17 11.91 -41.35
C ALA A 17 16.32 12.81 -40.43
N GLY A 18 15.40 13.61 -40.98
CA GLY A 18 14.45 14.41 -40.20
C GLY A 18 13.44 13.56 -39.42
N VAL A 19 13.00 12.43 -39.98
CA VAL A 19 12.10 11.46 -39.32
C VAL A 19 12.84 10.61 -38.29
N TRP A 20 14.16 10.37 -38.45
CA TRP A 20 14.97 9.72 -37.40
C TRP A 20 15.33 10.67 -36.24
N VAL A 21 15.59 11.95 -36.50
CA VAL A 21 15.82 12.95 -35.43
C VAL A 21 14.52 13.30 -34.69
N LEU A 22 13.35 13.15 -35.32
CA LEU A 22 12.05 13.26 -34.66
C LEU A 22 11.61 11.98 -33.92
N ALA A 23 12.25 10.84 -34.19
CA ALA A 23 11.98 9.54 -33.55
C ALA A 23 12.99 9.14 -32.45
N CYS A 24 14.00 9.99 -32.18
CA CYS A 24 14.91 9.84 -31.03
C CYS A 24 14.72 10.89 -29.93
N LYS A 25 13.61 11.64 -29.95
CA LYS A 25 13.08 12.25 -28.72
C LYS A 25 12.22 11.19 -28.02
N HIS A 26 12.78 10.62 -26.96
CA HIS A 26 12.01 9.86 -25.98
C HIS A 26 10.74 10.63 -25.60
N PRO A 27 9.60 9.95 -25.39
CA PRO A 27 8.48 10.53 -24.67
C PRO A 27 8.83 10.52 -23.18
N THR A 28 9.85 11.27 -22.78
CA THR A 28 9.86 11.87 -21.44
C THR A 28 8.97 13.09 -21.56
N GLY A 29 7.66 12.82 -21.67
CA GLY A 29 6.69 13.84 -21.32
C GLY A 29 6.92 14.12 -19.84
N GLU A 30 7.43 15.30 -19.53
CA GLU A 30 7.15 15.93 -18.25
C GLU A 30 5.62 16.03 -18.16
N GLY A 31 5.00 14.98 -17.65
CA GLY A 31 3.68 15.05 -17.10
C GLY A 31 3.81 15.94 -15.88
N THR A 32 3.65 17.26 -16.06
CA THR A 32 3.26 18.15 -14.99
C THR A 32 2.08 17.50 -14.28
N ILE A 33 2.30 17.09 -13.04
CA ILE A 33 1.24 16.62 -12.16
C ILE A 33 0.25 17.80 -12.05
N PRO A 34 -1.02 17.64 -12.46
CA PRO A 34 -2.01 18.67 -12.18
C PRO A 34 -2.16 18.74 -10.66
N GLY A 35 -1.64 19.79 -10.02
CA GLY A 35 -1.72 20.00 -8.57
C GLY A 35 -0.41 20.10 -7.81
N VAL A 36 0.76 19.98 -8.47
CA VAL A 36 2.03 20.42 -7.87
C VAL A 36 2.26 21.86 -8.29
N SER A 37 2.15 22.80 -7.34
CA SER A 37 2.62 24.17 -7.58
C SER A 37 4.13 24.13 -7.74
N THR A 38 4.61 24.23 -8.98
CA THR A 38 6.00 24.60 -9.24
C THR A 38 6.14 26.05 -8.80
N LYS A 39 6.70 26.32 -7.61
CA LYS A 39 7.24 27.65 -7.30
C LYS A 39 8.47 27.80 -8.20
N GLU A 40 8.27 28.27 -9.43
CA GLU A 40 9.35 28.71 -10.29
C GLU A 40 10.08 29.86 -9.56
N ASN A 41 11.39 29.70 -9.41
CA ASN A 41 12.29 30.71 -8.88
C ASN A 41 12.40 31.86 -9.89
N ASP A 42 11.41 32.75 -9.90
CA ASP A 42 11.57 34.08 -10.46
C ASP A 42 12.43 34.88 -9.47
N GLY A 43 13.70 35.06 -9.85
CA GLY A 43 14.67 35.79 -9.06
C GLY A 43 14.20 37.23 -8.78
N ASN A 44 13.70 37.46 -7.58
CA ASN A 44 13.78 38.75 -6.89
C ASN A 44 13.59 38.54 -5.39
N GLY A 45 14.45 39.16 -4.58
CA GLY A 45 14.64 38.81 -3.18
C GLY A 45 13.46 39.08 -2.25
N GLY A 46 13.50 38.41 -1.10
CA GLY A 46 12.78 38.83 0.12
C GLY A 46 11.61 37.94 0.52
N ASN A 47 11.92 36.72 0.96
CA ASN A 47 11.29 35.92 2.03
C ASN A 47 11.34 34.43 1.66
N SER A 48 12.47 33.79 1.93
CA SER A 48 12.56 32.33 1.95
C SER A 48 11.71 31.82 3.11
N GLU A 49 10.51 31.34 2.82
CA GLU A 49 9.82 30.43 3.74
C GLU A 49 10.71 29.20 3.95
N SER A 50 10.76 28.71 5.20
CA SER A 50 11.74 27.76 5.70
C SER A 50 11.76 26.45 4.90
N GLU A 51 12.87 26.25 4.19
CA GLU A 51 13.39 24.91 3.89
C GLU A 51 13.58 24.18 5.22
N ILE A 52 12.93 23.02 5.38
CA ILE A 52 13.49 21.73 5.82
C ILE A 52 12.29 20.77 5.89
N VAL A 53 12.07 20.01 4.82
CA VAL A 53 11.53 18.66 5.03
C VAL A 53 12.68 17.87 5.64
N ALA A 54 12.47 17.15 6.74
CA ALA A 54 13.53 16.50 7.54
C ALA A 54 14.15 15.28 6.84
N TYR A 55 14.67 15.48 5.63
CA TYR A 55 15.33 14.48 4.82
C TYR A 55 16.69 14.15 5.43
N LEU A 56 17.06 12.88 5.34
CA LEU A 56 18.42 12.48 5.67
C LEU A 56 19.41 13.07 4.66
N SER A 57 20.58 13.47 5.13
CA SER A 57 21.76 13.72 4.29
C SER A 57 22.25 12.44 3.62
N GLN A 58 23.12 12.58 2.61
CA GLN A 58 23.71 11.41 1.96
C GLN A 58 24.58 10.57 2.92
N GLU A 59 25.22 11.22 3.90
CA GLU A 59 26.01 10.56 4.93
C GLU A 59 25.11 9.71 5.84
N GLU A 60 23.98 10.28 6.28
CA GLU A 60 22.97 9.57 7.07
C GLU A 60 22.31 8.44 6.29
N GLN A 61 22.09 8.59 4.97
CA GLN A 61 21.61 7.49 4.12
C GLN A 61 22.59 6.32 4.03
N ASN A 62 23.88 6.55 4.25
CA ASN A 62 24.94 5.55 4.18
C ASN A 62 25.36 5.02 5.56
N ALA A 63 24.57 5.29 6.59
CA ALA A 63 24.75 4.79 7.95
C ALA A 63 23.42 4.28 8.52
N ASP A 64 23.47 3.57 9.65
CA ASP A 64 22.25 3.19 10.35
C ASP A 64 21.51 4.45 10.83
N TYR A 65 20.27 4.62 10.39
CA TYR A 65 19.37 5.64 10.90
C TYR A 65 18.09 5.00 11.45
N GLU A 66 17.69 5.44 12.63
CA GLU A 66 16.42 5.09 13.27
C GLU A 66 15.92 6.25 14.13
N HIS A 67 14.63 6.53 14.05
CA HIS A 67 13.89 7.43 14.92
C HIS A 67 12.64 6.72 15.44
N VAL A 68 12.30 6.90 16.72
CA VAL A 68 11.16 6.25 17.37
C VAL A 68 10.41 7.28 18.22
N ASP A 69 9.08 7.24 18.15
CA ASP A 69 8.19 8.06 18.98
C ASP A 69 6.97 7.25 19.43
N ILE A 70 6.36 7.63 20.56
CA ILE A 70 5.09 7.09 21.03
C ILE A 70 3.99 8.08 20.65
N LEU A 71 3.25 7.77 19.58
CA LEU A 71 2.27 8.72 19.03
C LEU A 71 0.95 8.72 19.78
N PHE A 72 0.44 7.56 20.19
CA PHE A 72 -0.83 7.47 20.90
C PHE A 72 -0.66 6.69 22.18
N THR A 73 -0.92 7.34 23.32
CA THR A 73 -0.73 6.76 24.65
C THR A 73 -2.03 6.35 25.32
N GLY A 74 -1.98 5.31 26.13
CA GLY A 74 -3.07 4.91 27.05
C GLY A 74 -4.38 4.57 26.35
N GLY A 75 -4.32 4.00 25.15
CA GLY A 75 -5.50 3.58 24.41
C GLY A 75 -6.09 2.27 24.91
N THR A 76 -7.34 1.98 24.54
CA THR A 76 -7.89 0.63 24.74
C THR A 76 -7.24 -0.32 23.73
N THR A 77 -6.60 -1.38 24.21
CA THR A 77 -6.05 -2.44 23.36
C THR A 77 -7.16 -3.33 22.77
N PRO A 78 -7.10 -3.72 21.49
CA PRO A 78 -6.09 -3.33 20.51
C PRO A 78 -6.30 -1.91 19.97
N GLN A 79 -5.19 -1.23 19.68
CA GLN A 79 -5.15 -0.01 18.88
C GLN A 79 -4.82 -0.38 17.43
N ILE A 80 -5.65 0.07 16.49
CA ILE A 80 -5.58 -0.34 15.09
C ILE A 80 -4.91 0.78 14.27
N PRO A 81 -3.71 0.57 13.71
CA PRO A 81 -3.00 1.61 13.00
C PRO A 81 -3.49 1.81 11.56
N ALA A 82 -3.40 3.05 11.10
CA ALA A 82 -3.23 3.37 9.69
C ALA A 82 -2.14 4.44 9.56
N LEU A 83 -1.31 4.33 8.53
CA LEU A 83 -0.19 5.24 8.31
C LEU A 83 -0.10 5.51 6.81
N THR A 84 0.03 6.77 6.41
CA THR A 84 0.26 7.13 5.01
C THR A 84 1.05 8.43 4.92
N ILE A 85 1.58 8.72 3.74
CA ILE A 85 2.19 10.02 3.41
C ILE A 85 1.48 10.61 2.20
N THR A 86 1.22 11.91 2.24
CA THR A 86 0.58 12.60 1.12
C THR A 86 1.59 12.88 0.00
N SER A 87 1.07 13.20 -1.18
CA SER A 87 1.90 13.63 -2.32
C SER A 87 2.69 14.92 -2.04
N ARG A 88 2.32 15.67 -0.99
CA ARG A 88 3.01 16.88 -0.50
C ARG A 88 3.79 16.61 0.80
N GLU A 89 4.19 15.36 1.01
CA GLU A 89 5.19 14.95 2.01
C GLU A 89 4.74 15.09 3.47
N VAL A 90 3.43 15.16 3.68
CA VAL A 90 2.85 15.20 5.02
C VAL A 90 2.50 13.79 5.47
N LEU A 91 3.07 13.38 6.59
CA LEU A 91 2.74 12.12 7.25
C LEU A 91 1.42 12.24 8.01
N ILE A 92 0.58 11.21 7.88
CA ILE A 92 -0.69 11.10 8.60
C ILE A 92 -0.75 9.72 9.24
N ALA A 93 -0.93 9.71 10.56
CA ALA A 93 -1.10 8.51 11.37
C ALA A 93 -2.49 8.51 11.98
N ALA A 94 -3.16 7.35 11.98
CA ALA A 94 -4.42 7.16 12.67
C ALA A 94 -4.41 5.94 13.58
N SER A 95 -5.16 6.06 14.67
CA SER A 95 -5.37 5.02 15.67
C SER A 95 -6.87 4.76 15.83
N GLY A 96 -7.32 3.58 15.41
CA GLY A 96 -8.65 3.07 15.72
C GLY A 96 -8.70 2.36 17.06
N GLN A 97 -9.84 2.41 17.74
CA GLN A 97 -10.03 1.75 19.04
C GLN A 97 -11.34 0.97 19.03
N SER A 98 -11.35 -0.23 19.61
CA SER A 98 -12.53 -1.11 19.61
C SER A 98 -13.78 -0.49 20.26
N ALA A 99 -13.60 0.48 21.16
CA ALA A 99 -14.67 1.16 21.88
C ALA A 99 -14.52 2.71 21.86
N GLY A 100 -13.84 3.27 20.86
CA GLY A 100 -13.51 4.69 20.79
C GLY A 100 -13.64 5.31 19.40
N ASN A 101 -13.35 6.61 19.32
CA ASN A 101 -13.22 7.32 18.05
C ASN A 101 -11.81 7.15 17.48
N VAL A 102 -11.70 7.13 16.15
CA VAL A 102 -10.42 7.20 15.47
C VAL A 102 -9.74 8.53 15.84
N LYS A 103 -8.47 8.44 16.27
CA LYS A 103 -7.60 9.60 16.49
C LYS A 103 -6.65 9.74 15.32
N ILE A 104 -6.30 10.97 14.95
CA ILE A 104 -5.39 11.26 13.83
C ILE A 104 -4.31 12.23 14.32
N LYS A 105 -3.06 11.96 13.94
CA LYS A 105 -1.92 12.87 14.09
C LYS A 105 -1.31 13.15 12.73
N ARG A 106 -0.78 14.36 12.57
CA ARG A 106 -0.14 14.87 11.35
C ARG A 106 1.29 15.28 11.63
N SER A 107 2.18 15.09 10.66
CA SER A 107 3.56 15.56 10.71
C SER A 107 3.97 16.16 9.37
N SER A 108 4.49 17.39 9.39
CA SER A 108 5.00 18.09 8.20
C SER A 108 6.52 17.94 8.04
N ASP A 109 7.17 17.20 8.93
CA ASP A 109 8.63 17.05 9.02
C ASP A 109 9.03 15.58 9.05
N LEU A 110 8.33 14.73 8.29
CA LEU A 110 8.62 13.30 8.14
C LEU A 110 8.70 12.54 9.47
N GLY A 111 7.84 12.91 10.41
CA GLY A 111 7.58 12.19 11.65
C GLY A 111 8.50 12.59 12.79
N MET A 112 9.25 13.69 12.67
CA MET A 112 10.09 14.22 13.75
C MET A 112 9.26 14.94 14.81
N THR A 113 8.20 15.64 14.41
CA THR A 113 7.20 16.22 15.30
C THR A 113 5.78 15.93 14.81
N TRP A 114 4.84 15.88 15.75
CA TRP A 114 3.45 15.51 15.48
C TRP A 114 2.47 16.46 16.15
N GLU A 115 1.43 16.83 15.41
CA GLU A 115 0.30 17.60 15.92
C GLU A 115 -0.96 16.72 15.99
N ASP A 116 -1.79 16.95 17.01
CA ASP A 116 -3.12 16.35 17.10
C ASP A 116 -4.07 17.05 16.12
N LEU A 117 -4.77 16.27 15.30
CA LEU A 117 -5.82 16.80 14.45
C LEU A 117 -7.17 16.69 15.14
N HIS A 118 -7.96 17.77 15.04
CA HIS A 118 -9.36 17.77 15.43
C HIS A 118 -10.18 16.97 14.42
N PHE A 119 -10.17 15.65 14.57
CA PHE A 119 -11.05 14.73 13.84
C PHE A 119 -12.04 14.11 14.83
N THR A 120 -13.31 14.50 14.73
CA THR A 120 -14.39 13.90 15.53
C THR A 120 -15.38 13.25 14.56
N PRO A 121 -15.25 11.94 14.35
CA PRO A 121 -16.18 11.26 13.48
C PRO A 121 -17.50 11.01 14.24
N GLU A 122 -18.61 10.83 13.52
CA GLU A 122 -19.96 10.87 14.12
C GLU A 122 -20.30 9.79 15.18
N ASN A 123 -19.66 8.60 15.18
CA ASN A 123 -19.94 7.48 16.10
C ASN A 123 -18.67 6.63 16.39
N GLY A 124 -18.71 5.62 17.28
CA GLY A 124 -17.54 4.80 17.61
C GLY A 124 -17.00 4.01 16.41
N TYR A 125 -15.80 4.36 15.94
CA TYR A 125 -15.21 3.77 14.74
C TYR A 125 -13.99 2.91 15.03
N SER A 126 -13.94 1.79 14.33
CA SER A 126 -12.83 0.83 14.36
C SER A 126 -12.18 0.69 12.98
N TYR A 127 -10.95 0.18 12.93
CA TYR A 127 -10.24 -0.19 11.70
C TYR A 127 -10.09 0.93 10.65
N PRO A 128 -9.36 2.03 10.98
CA PRO A 128 -9.04 3.05 9.99
C PRO A 128 -8.17 2.48 8.87
N PHE A 129 -8.34 3.01 7.67
CA PHE A 129 -7.41 2.84 6.56
C PHE A 129 -7.36 4.08 5.69
N PHE A 130 -6.21 4.30 5.05
CA PHE A 130 -6.02 5.40 4.11
C PHE A 130 -5.96 4.94 2.65
N ILE A 131 -6.35 5.82 1.72
CA ILE A 131 -6.03 5.71 0.30
C ILE A 131 -5.50 7.07 -0.17
N ASN A 132 -4.25 7.09 -0.65
CA ASN A 132 -3.66 8.27 -1.28
C ASN A 132 -4.11 8.37 -2.76
N CYS A 133 -5.05 9.26 -3.02
CA CYS A 133 -5.72 9.38 -4.32
C CYS A 133 -4.80 9.99 -5.38
N HIS A 134 -5.18 9.83 -6.64
CA HIS A 134 -4.41 10.32 -7.79
C HIS A 134 -4.25 11.85 -7.84
N ASN A 135 -5.22 12.57 -7.29
CA ASN A 135 -5.27 14.03 -7.26
C ASN A 135 -4.61 14.65 -6.01
N GLY A 136 -3.92 13.84 -5.19
CA GLY A 136 -3.31 14.29 -3.94
C GLY A 136 -4.27 14.37 -2.75
N ASP A 137 -5.57 14.10 -2.94
CA ASP A 137 -6.50 13.93 -1.82
C ASP A 137 -6.18 12.65 -1.05
N ILE A 138 -6.55 12.64 0.23
CA ILE A 138 -6.52 11.44 1.07
C ILE A 138 -7.94 11.03 1.43
N LEU A 139 -8.27 9.76 1.18
CA LEU A 139 -9.46 9.14 1.74
C LEU A 139 -9.11 8.41 3.03
N LEU A 140 -9.89 8.65 4.08
CA LEU A 140 -9.92 7.87 5.32
C LEU A 140 -11.22 7.08 5.34
N GLY A 141 -11.12 5.76 5.31
CA GLY A 141 -12.25 4.87 5.55
C GLY A 141 -12.24 4.35 6.98
N VAL A 142 -13.44 4.23 7.58
CA VAL A 142 -13.64 3.78 8.96
C VAL A 142 -14.90 2.93 9.08
N THR A 143 -14.89 1.88 9.92
CA THR A 143 -16.07 1.03 10.14
C THR A 143 -16.84 1.48 11.38
N THR A 144 -18.18 1.56 11.28
CA THR A 144 -19.05 2.00 12.40
C THR A 144 -19.20 0.95 13.50
N ALA A 145 -18.79 -0.29 13.25
CA ALA A 145 -18.81 -1.38 14.22
C ALA A 145 -17.85 -2.50 13.79
N ALA A 146 -17.16 -3.11 14.75
CA ALA A 146 -16.24 -4.21 14.51
C ALA A 146 -16.94 -5.51 14.07
N THR A 147 -18.07 -5.87 14.69
CA THR A 147 -18.82 -7.11 14.41
C THR A 147 -20.33 -6.85 14.47
N SER A 148 -20.94 -6.49 13.34
CA SER A 148 -22.38 -6.24 13.26
C SER A 148 -22.90 -6.36 11.82
N PRO A 149 -24.11 -6.90 11.60
CA PRO A 149 -24.74 -6.95 10.28
C PRO A 149 -25.12 -5.56 9.77
N ASN A 150 -25.19 -4.57 10.67
CA ASN A 150 -25.48 -3.17 10.33
C ASN A 150 -24.20 -2.31 10.25
N SER A 151 -23.02 -2.95 10.24
CA SER A 151 -21.76 -2.22 10.08
C SER A 151 -21.71 -1.53 8.72
N LYS A 152 -21.27 -0.27 8.73
CA LYS A 152 -21.04 0.55 7.54
C LYS A 152 -19.58 0.94 7.49
N THR A 153 -19.04 1.05 6.29
CA THR A 153 -17.78 1.76 6.06
C THR A 153 -18.08 3.16 5.55
N ILE A 154 -17.70 4.15 6.35
CA ILE A 154 -17.89 5.57 6.05
C ILE A 154 -16.55 6.14 5.61
N PHE A 155 -16.60 7.06 4.64
CA PHE A 155 -15.41 7.72 4.10
C PHE A 155 -15.38 9.20 4.49
N TYR A 156 -14.18 9.68 4.78
CA TYR A 156 -13.85 11.08 4.93
C TYR A 156 -12.75 11.42 3.94
N ARG A 157 -12.79 12.62 3.38
CA ARG A 157 -11.79 13.12 2.44
C ARG A 157 -11.09 14.34 2.99
N SER A 158 -9.76 14.35 2.89
CA SER A 158 -8.95 15.56 3.02
C SER A 158 -8.40 15.97 1.67
N LYS A 159 -8.47 17.26 1.36
CA LYS A 159 -7.89 17.89 0.16
C LYS A 159 -6.62 18.70 0.48
N ASN A 160 -6.33 18.86 1.75
CA ASN A 160 -5.27 19.69 2.32
C ASN A 160 -4.43 18.88 3.32
N ASP A 161 -3.94 17.73 2.87
CA ASP A 161 -2.95 16.93 3.61
C ASP A 161 -3.33 16.60 5.06
N GLY A 162 -4.60 16.28 5.27
CA GLY A 162 -5.12 15.87 6.58
C GLY A 162 -5.48 17.02 7.52
N GLU A 163 -5.23 18.29 7.17
CA GLU A 163 -5.61 19.43 8.03
C GLU A 163 -7.12 19.47 8.30
N THR A 164 -7.94 19.23 7.27
CA THR A 164 -9.40 19.17 7.38
C THR A 164 -9.97 17.93 6.71
N TRP A 165 -11.10 17.44 7.23
CA TRP A 165 -11.77 16.24 6.76
C TRP A 165 -13.25 16.50 6.53
N THR A 166 -13.73 16.16 5.34
CA THR A 166 -15.15 16.23 4.98
C THR A 166 -15.71 14.83 4.82
N LYS A 167 -16.83 14.53 5.46
CA LYS A 167 -17.54 13.26 5.27
C LYS A 167 -18.03 13.15 3.83
N GLU A 168 -17.76 12.03 3.19
CA GLU A 168 -18.27 11.71 1.86
C GLU A 168 -19.76 11.36 1.94
N GLY A 169 -20.50 11.69 0.87
CA GLY A 169 -21.93 11.37 0.80
C GLY A 169 -22.20 9.86 0.65
N SER A 170 -21.19 9.08 0.26
CA SER A 170 -21.28 7.64 0.06
C SER A 170 -20.75 6.85 1.27
N SER A 171 -21.31 5.66 1.46
CA SER A 171 -20.83 4.65 2.38
C SER A 171 -20.98 3.26 1.76
N ILE A 172 -20.25 2.27 2.28
CA ILE A 172 -20.52 0.87 1.97
C ILE A 172 -21.38 0.33 3.10
N ASP A 173 -22.61 -0.02 2.77
CA ASP A 173 -23.50 -0.76 3.64
C ASP A 173 -23.24 -2.25 3.42
N LEU A 174 -22.95 -3.01 4.48
CA LEU A 174 -22.58 -4.42 4.37
C LEU A 174 -23.58 -5.26 3.54
N ASN A 175 -24.88 -5.01 3.72
CA ASN A 175 -25.93 -5.71 2.99
C ASN A 175 -25.93 -5.42 1.47
N THR A 176 -25.26 -4.37 1.01
CA THR A 176 -25.06 -4.08 -0.43
C THR A 176 -23.94 -4.92 -1.04
N VAL A 177 -23.00 -5.41 -0.22
CA VAL A 177 -21.96 -6.36 -0.64
C VAL A 177 -22.56 -7.76 -0.81
N THR A 178 -23.37 -8.20 0.16
CA THR A 178 -24.21 -9.39 0.05
C THR A 178 -25.33 -9.37 1.10
N ASN A 179 -26.53 -9.84 0.73
CA ASN A 179 -27.70 -9.85 1.61
C ASN A 179 -27.58 -10.81 2.81
N ASN A 180 -26.63 -11.76 2.77
CA ASN A 180 -26.48 -12.79 3.78
C ASN A 180 -25.29 -12.52 4.72
N ALA A 181 -24.68 -11.34 4.65
CA ALA A 181 -23.55 -11.02 5.52
C ALA A 181 -24.01 -10.86 6.97
N THR A 182 -23.28 -11.45 7.91
CA THR A 182 -23.57 -11.37 9.35
C THR A 182 -22.77 -10.29 10.05
N ASP A 183 -21.58 -10.00 9.53
CA ASP A 183 -20.66 -8.98 10.00
C ASP A 183 -19.58 -8.71 8.95
N SER A 184 -18.83 -7.63 9.17
CA SER A 184 -17.70 -7.26 8.33
C SER A 184 -16.61 -6.58 9.10
N SER A 185 -15.39 -6.73 8.59
CA SER A 185 -14.23 -5.97 8.99
C SER A 185 -13.57 -5.40 7.74
N VAL A 186 -13.31 -4.10 7.73
CA VAL A 186 -12.36 -3.56 6.74
C VAL A 186 -10.97 -3.89 7.22
N ASN A 187 -10.13 -4.35 6.30
CA ASN A 187 -8.72 -4.54 6.60
C ASN A 187 -8.10 -3.14 6.74
N TYR A 188 -7.65 -2.81 7.96
CA TYR A 188 -7.05 -1.54 8.38
C TYR A 188 -5.82 -1.11 7.54
N GLY A 189 -5.08 -0.08 7.94
CA GLY A 189 -3.80 0.24 7.29
C GLY A 189 -4.01 1.03 6.01
N GLN A 190 -3.81 0.42 4.84
CA GLN A 190 -3.92 1.10 3.56
C GLN A 190 -4.70 0.32 2.49
N GLY A 191 -5.52 1.05 1.73
CA GLY A 191 -5.89 0.67 0.37
C GLY A 191 -4.91 1.27 -0.63
N ILE A 192 -5.12 1.03 -1.93
CA ILE A 192 -4.17 1.42 -2.97
C ILE A 192 -4.82 2.27 -4.08
N ALA A 193 -4.04 3.18 -4.63
CA ALA A 193 -4.29 3.81 -5.92
C ALA A 193 -3.45 3.10 -6.98
N LEU A 194 -4.05 2.70 -8.09
CA LEU A 194 -3.38 1.93 -9.14
C LEU A 194 -2.58 2.85 -10.07
N ARG A 195 -1.25 2.77 -10.02
CA ARG A 195 -0.30 3.68 -10.66
C ARG A 195 0.65 2.98 -11.64
N HIS A 196 0.66 1.65 -11.68
CA HIS A 196 1.74 0.90 -12.34
C HIS A 196 1.30 0.15 -13.58
N GLY A 197 2.27 -0.08 -14.47
CA GLY A 197 2.13 -0.87 -15.70
C GLY A 197 0.81 -0.65 -16.43
N GLY A 198 0.00 -1.71 -16.55
CA GLY A 198 -1.29 -1.67 -17.25
C GLY A 198 -2.35 -0.73 -16.65
N ASN A 199 -2.16 -0.23 -15.43
CA ASN A 199 -3.08 0.69 -14.75
C ASN A 199 -2.61 2.15 -14.73
N LEU A 200 -1.44 2.46 -15.32
CA LEU A 200 -0.92 3.81 -15.38
C LEU A 200 -1.96 4.78 -15.95
N GLY A 201 -2.24 5.87 -15.22
CA GLY A 201 -3.22 6.90 -15.62
C GLY A 201 -4.70 6.52 -15.45
N SER A 202 -5.01 5.34 -14.91
CA SER A 202 -6.39 4.85 -14.81
C SER A 202 -7.26 5.57 -13.77
N GLN A 203 -6.64 6.29 -12.83
CA GLN A 203 -7.32 6.94 -11.69
C GLN A 203 -8.15 5.98 -10.80
N LYS A 204 -7.84 4.69 -10.85
CA LYS A 204 -8.51 3.65 -10.08
C LYS A 204 -7.98 3.57 -8.66
N ILE A 205 -8.87 3.29 -7.72
CA ILE A 205 -8.53 3.01 -6.32
C ILE A 205 -9.24 1.74 -5.85
N MET A 206 -8.60 0.99 -4.95
CA MET A 206 -9.16 -0.25 -4.44
C MET A 206 -8.67 -0.64 -3.04
N PHE A 207 -9.44 -1.48 -2.38
CA PHE A 207 -9.04 -2.11 -1.12
C PHE A 207 -9.80 -3.43 -0.88
N PRO A 208 -9.25 -4.37 -0.10
CA PRO A 208 -9.93 -5.61 0.25
C PRO A 208 -10.90 -5.40 1.41
N TYR A 209 -12.10 -5.93 1.28
CA TYR A 209 -13.18 -5.83 2.26
C TYR A 209 -13.59 -7.22 2.74
N SER A 210 -13.44 -7.48 4.03
CA SER A 210 -13.68 -8.80 4.59
C SER A 210 -15.06 -8.87 5.26
N TYR A 211 -15.77 -9.96 5.04
CA TYR A 211 -17.07 -10.19 5.67
C TYR A 211 -17.36 -11.66 5.92
N ASN A 212 -18.22 -11.93 6.90
CA ASN A 212 -18.74 -13.26 7.16
C ASN A 212 -20.13 -13.40 6.53
N ALA A 213 -20.37 -14.54 5.89
CA ALA A 213 -21.70 -14.94 5.41
C ALA A 213 -21.86 -16.47 5.51
N PRO A 214 -23.08 -17.00 5.65
CA PRO A 214 -23.31 -18.45 5.64
C PRO A 214 -22.84 -19.12 4.34
N ASP A 215 -22.08 -20.20 4.47
CA ASP A 215 -21.72 -21.12 3.39
C ASP A 215 -22.36 -22.49 3.68
N GLY A 216 -23.57 -22.70 3.16
CA GLY A 216 -24.42 -23.83 3.51
C GLY A 216 -24.76 -23.84 5.01
N LYS A 217 -24.27 -24.85 5.74
CA LYS A 217 -24.48 -24.98 7.20
C LYS A 217 -23.36 -24.38 8.06
N LYS A 218 -22.31 -23.81 7.46
CA LYS A 218 -21.13 -23.29 8.16
C LYS A 218 -21.02 -21.77 7.99
N ALA A 219 -20.34 -21.11 8.91
CA ALA A 219 -19.90 -19.73 8.69
C ALA A 219 -18.78 -19.73 7.63
N GLY A 220 -18.87 -18.82 6.66
CA GLY A 220 -17.85 -18.61 5.64
C GLY A 220 -17.28 -17.21 5.71
N CYS A 221 -15.95 -17.12 5.62
CA CYS A 221 -15.24 -15.85 5.46
C CYS A 221 -15.04 -15.55 3.98
N TYR A 222 -15.34 -14.32 3.56
CA TYR A 222 -15.22 -13.87 2.18
C TYR A 222 -14.46 -12.54 2.10
N VAL A 223 -13.80 -12.32 0.97
CA VAL A 223 -13.13 -11.06 0.63
C VAL A 223 -13.75 -10.49 -0.65
N ALA A 224 -14.39 -9.33 -0.52
CA ALA A 224 -14.78 -8.49 -1.63
C ALA A 224 -13.62 -7.59 -2.04
N ILE A 225 -13.52 -7.30 -3.33
CA ILE A 225 -12.55 -6.35 -3.87
C ILE A 225 -13.31 -5.06 -4.15
N MET A 226 -13.21 -4.12 -3.22
CA MET A 226 -13.91 -2.85 -3.33
C MET A 226 -13.11 -1.93 -4.24
N PHE A 227 -13.75 -1.48 -5.30
CA PHE A 227 -13.11 -0.75 -6.38
C PHE A 227 -13.91 0.49 -6.74
N SER A 228 -13.19 1.55 -7.09
CA SER A 228 -13.75 2.82 -7.53
C SER A 228 -12.92 3.40 -8.67
N GLU A 229 -13.61 4.04 -9.61
CA GLU A 229 -13.03 4.80 -10.70
C GLU A 229 -12.90 6.28 -10.30
N ASN A 230 -11.96 6.99 -10.94
CA ASN A 230 -11.76 8.44 -10.80
C ASN A 230 -11.55 8.92 -9.34
N GLY A 231 -10.96 8.09 -8.48
CA GLY A 231 -10.70 8.44 -7.08
C GLY A 231 -11.93 8.74 -6.22
N SER A 232 -13.14 8.38 -6.68
CA SER A 232 -14.38 8.66 -5.94
C SER A 232 -14.54 7.74 -4.72
N ALA A 233 -15.30 8.15 -3.70
CA ALA A 233 -15.63 7.28 -2.57
C ALA A 233 -16.80 6.31 -2.86
N ASN A 234 -17.19 6.12 -4.12
CA ASN A 234 -18.26 5.20 -4.53
C ASN A 234 -17.67 3.84 -4.91
N PHE A 235 -17.59 2.95 -3.94
CA PHE A 235 -17.00 1.63 -4.12
C PHE A 235 -18.03 0.55 -4.44
N ASN A 236 -17.67 -0.37 -5.33
CA ASN A 236 -18.43 -1.58 -5.62
C ASN A 236 -17.53 -2.80 -5.59
N SER A 237 -18.07 -3.98 -5.25
CA SER A 237 -17.32 -5.21 -5.42
C SER A 237 -17.23 -5.60 -6.90
N ILE A 238 -16.00 -5.82 -7.36
CA ILE A 238 -15.68 -6.13 -8.77
C ILE A 238 -15.23 -7.56 -9.02
N CYS A 239 -15.09 -8.40 -7.99
CA CYS A 239 -14.64 -9.78 -8.17
C CYS A 239 -15.68 -10.59 -8.97
N GLU A 240 -15.26 -11.08 -10.14
CA GLU A 240 -16.05 -11.87 -11.08
C GLU A 240 -15.81 -13.36 -10.89
N ASN A 241 -14.55 -13.79 -10.67
CA ASN A 241 -14.20 -15.19 -10.48
C ASN A 241 -12.89 -15.34 -9.73
N PHE A 242 -12.68 -16.51 -9.12
CA PHE A 242 -11.37 -16.93 -8.66
C PHE A 242 -11.16 -18.42 -8.93
N LYS A 243 -9.92 -18.82 -9.22
CA LYS A 243 -9.52 -20.22 -9.36
C LYS A 243 -8.43 -20.55 -8.37
N ILE A 244 -8.51 -21.73 -7.76
CA ILE A 244 -7.44 -22.27 -6.93
C ILE A 244 -6.49 -23.04 -7.85
N SER A 245 -5.18 -22.83 -7.73
CA SER A 245 -4.20 -23.57 -8.53
C SER A 245 -4.47 -25.09 -8.50
N GLY A 246 -4.55 -25.70 -9.70
CA GLY A 246 -4.91 -27.11 -9.86
C GLY A 246 -6.41 -27.44 -9.73
N LYS A 247 -7.28 -26.44 -9.56
CA LYS A 247 -8.74 -26.57 -9.57
C LYS A 247 -9.36 -25.61 -10.59
N GLY A 248 -10.48 -26.02 -11.20
CA GLY A 248 -11.23 -25.17 -12.11
C GLY A 248 -11.81 -23.93 -11.41
N GLY A 249 -12.01 -22.84 -12.17
CA GLY A 249 -12.76 -21.67 -11.71
C GLY A 249 -14.26 -21.82 -11.89
N THR A 250 -15.04 -20.91 -11.31
CA THR A 250 -16.51 -20.83 -11.49
C THR A 250 -16.89 -19.54 -12.24
N THR A 251 -17.61 -19.61 -13.35
CA THR A 251 -17.90 -18.44 -14.21
C THR A 251 -18.96 -17.46 -13.68
N THR A 252 -19.12 -17.33 -12.37
CA THR A 252 -20.18 -16.52 -11.74
C THR A 252 -19.60 -15.45 -10.84
N LYS A 253 -20.08 -14.20 -10.99
CA LYS A 253 -19.70 -13.06 -10.14
C LYS A 253 -19.82 -13.44 -8.66
N ARG A 254 -18.68 -13.52 -7.97
CA ARG A 254 -18.60 -13.88 -6.55
C ARG A 254 -17.36 -13.29 -5.92
N ASN A 255 -17.48 -12.91 -4.66
CA ASN A 255 -16.35 -12.55 -3.81
C ASN A 255 -15.49 -13.78 -3.50
N ILE A 256 -14.22 -13.57 -3.14
CA ILE A 256 -13.24 -14.63 -2.92
C ILE A 256 -13.58 -15.36 -1.60
N GLY A 257 -13.81 -16.68 -1.64
CA GLY A 257 -14.21 -17.47 -0.47
C GLY A 257 -15.14 -18.65 -0.81
N SER A 258 -15.51 -19.49 0.14
CA SER A 258 -15.41 -19.35 1.60
C SER A 258 -14.08 -19.86 2.19
N PHE A 259 -13.52 -19.13 3.16
CA PHE A 259 -12.32 -19.49 3.93
C PHE A 259 -12.56 -19.46 5.46
N GLY A 260 -11.56 -19.90 6.23
CA GLY A 260 -11.59 -19.88 7.71
C GLY A 260 -10.94 -18.66 8.38
N SER A 261 -10.41 -17.72 7.60
CA SER A 261 -9.83 -16.46 8.08
C SER A 261 -9.85 -15.41 6.97
N TYR A 262 -9.71 -14.13 7.32
CA TYR A 262 -10.08 -13.02 6.44
C TYR A 262 -9.13 -11.82 6.42
N ILE A 263 -8.05 -11.80 7.20
CA ILE A 263 -7.14 -10.64 7.20
C ILE A 263 -6.39 -10.64 5.87
N SER A 264 -6.67 -9.64 5.04
CA SER A 264 -6.16 -9.55 3.68
C SER A 264 -5.64 -8.16 3.35
N LYS A 265 -4.65 -8.11 2.46
CA LYS A 265 -4.02 -6.89 1.97
C LYS A 265 -3.77 -7.00 0.48
N VAL A 266 -3.73 -5.85 -0.19
CA VAL A 266 -3.46 -5.76 -1.62
C VAL A 266 -2.25 -4.88 -1.87
N ILE A 267 -1.51 -5.21 -2.92
CA ILE A 267 -0.44 -4.39 -3.46
C ILE A 267 -0.47 -4.49 -4.99
N GLU A 268 -0.17 -3.40 -5.67
CA GLU A 268 0.06 -3.40 -7.10
C GLU A 268 1.53 -3.72 -7.40
N LEU A 269 1.77 -4.58 -8.39
CA LEU A 269 3.10 -4.97 -8.84
C LEU A 269 3.61 -4.03 -9.94
N ALA A 270 4.89 -4.10 -10.27
CA ALA A 270 5.51 -3.15 -11.22
C ALA A 270 4.85 -3.17 -12.60
N ASN A 271 4.34 -4.34 -13.00
CA ASN A 271 3.65 -4.54 -14.27
C ASN A 271 2.15 -4.17 -14.23
N GLY A 272 1.61 -3.76 -13.07
CA GLY A 272 0.19 -3.45 -12.87
C GLY A 272 -0.69 -4.64 -12.49
N ASP A 273 -0.11 -5.85 -12.31
CA ASP A 273 -0.85 -6.95 -11.70
C ASP A 273 -1.17 -6.59 -10.23
N ILE A 274 -2.28 -7.07 -9.70
CA ILE A 274 -2.64 -6.88 -8.29
C ILE A 274 -2.41 -8.18 -7.55
N LEU A 275 -1.65 -8.11 -6.48
CA LEU A 275 -1.40 -9.21 -5.58
C LEU A 275 -2.22 -9.02 -4.30
N LEU A 276 -2.97 -10.06 -3.93
CA LEU A 276 -3.70 -10.14 -2.68
C LEU A 276 -3.06 -11.21 -1.79
N ASN A 277 -2.67 -10.78 -0.60
CA ASN A 277 -2.17 -11.65 0.45
C ASN A 277 -3.25 -11.79 1.52
N MET A 278 -3.59 -13.02 1.93
CA MET A 278 -4.62 -13.26 2.93
C MET A 278 -4.24 -14.36 3.90
N ARG A 279 -4.50 -14.15 5.18
CA ARG A 279 -4.31 -15.17 6.20
C ARG A 279 -5.26 -16.35 5.98
N CYS A 280 -4.71 -17.56 5.86
CA CYS A 280 -5.45 -18.82 5.72
C CYS A 280 -5.81 -19.45 7.06
N THR A 281 -4.90 -19.40 8.04
CA THR A 281 -5.06 -20.05 9.34
C THR A 281 -4.64 -19.11 10.46
N THR A 282 -5.14 -19.33 11.68
CA THR A 282 -4.71 -18.59 12.87
C THR A 282 -3.21 -18.76 13.15
N ASP A 283 -2.63 -19.88 12.72
CA ASP A 283 -1.19 -20.16 12.82
C ASP A 283 -0.34 -19.43 11.76
N GLY A 284 -0.98 -18.65 10.88
CA GLY A 284 -0.33 -17.70 9.98
C GLY A 284 0.05 -18.21 8.60
N ASN A 285 -0.49 -19.34 8.14
CA ASN A 285 -0.30 -19.72 6.72
C ASN A 285 -1.01 -18.71 5.82
N MET A 286 -0.44 -18.42 4.64
CA MET A 286 -0.94 -17.36 3.77
C MET A 286 -1.44 -17.92 2.44
N PHE A 287 -2.54 -17.35 1.95
CA PHE A 287 -2.89 -17.40 0.54
C PHE A 287 -2.22 -16.23 -0.19
N TRP A 288 -1.73 -16.52 -1.39
CA TRP A 288 -1.31 -15.50 -2.34
C TRP A 288 -2.14 -15.66 -3.61
N MET A 289 -2.73 -14.55 -4.05
CA MET A 289 -3.65 -14.51 -5.16
C MET A 289 -3.25 -13.38 -6.09
N VAL A 290 -3.21 -13.62 -7.39
CA VAL A 290 -2.87 -12.59 -8.38
C VAL A 290 -4.06 -12.32 -9.28
N SER A 291 -4.27 -11.05 -9.64
CA SER A 291 -5.19 -10.62 -10.68
C SER A 291 -4.43 -9.80 -11.71
N GLN A 292 -4.69 -10.08 -12.99
CA GLN A 292 -4.07 -9.40 -14.13
C GLN A 292 -5.06 -8.45 -14.84
N ASP A 293 -6.24 -8.25 -14.24
CA ASP A 293 -7.38 -7.57 -14.83
C ASP A 293 -8.07 -6.64 -13.84
N CYS A 294 -7.26 -5.91 -13.07
CA CYS A 294 -7.69 -4.91 -12.10
C CYS A 294 -8.56 -5.48 -10.95
N GLY A 295 -8.44 -6.76 -10.61
CA GLY A 295 -9.14 -7.39 -9.49
C GLY A 295 -10.45 -8.09 -9.84
N LYS A 296 -10.73 -8.31 -11.13
CA LYS A 296 -11.94 -9.03 -11.57
C LYS A 296 -11.77 -10.54 -11.46
N ASN A 297 -10.69 -11.09 -11.99
CA ASN A 297 -10.40 -12.53 -11.95
C ASN A 297 -9.12 -12.79 -11.15
N TRP A 298 -9.15 -13.81 -10.29
CA TRP A 298 -8.07 -14.11 -9.37
C TRP A 298 -7.56 -15.54 -9.50
N ASP A 299 -6.23 -15.68 -9.52
CA ASP A 299 -5.54 -16.96 -9.46
C ASP A 299 -4.93 -17.13 -8.07
N ILE A 300 -5.43 -18.08 -7.29
CA ILE A 300 -4.88 -18.43 -5.97
C ILE A 300 -3.71 -19.39 -6.18
N LEU A 301 -2.50 -18.85 -6.14
CA LEU A 301 -1.26 -19.55 -6.48
C LEU A 301 -0.63 -20.25 -5.28
N THR A 302 -0.74 -19.64 -4.09
CA THR A 302 -0.26 -20.22 -2.84
C THR A 302 -1.46 -20.53 -1.95
N VAL A 303 -1.50 -21.74 -1.39
CA VAL A 303 -2.55 -22.25 -0.50
C VAL A 303 -1.92 -22.89 0.75
N ASN A 304 -2.76 -23.31 1.70
CA ASN A 304 -2.33 -23.83 3.01
C ASN A 304 -1.21 -24.91 2.98
N ASN A 305 -1.22 -25.78 1.96
CA ASN A 305 -0.26 -26.88 1.79
C ASN A 305 0.80 -26.62 0.70
N SER A 306 0.89 -25.40 0.18
CA SER A 306 1.96 -25.03 -0.76
C SER A 306 3.32 -25.06 -0.04
N PRO A 307 4.42 -25.37 -0.76
CA PRO A 307 5.77 -25.38 -0.19
C PRO A 307 6.14 -24.10 0.58
N GLU A 308 5.65 -22.95 0.11
CA GLU A 308 5.76 -21.65 0.79
C GLU A 308 5.32 -21.67 2.27
N ASN A 309 4.28 -22.44 2.57
CA ASN A 309 3.71 -22.59 3.91
C ASN A 309 4.23 -23.86 4.63
N THR A 310 5.04 -24.70 3.96
CA THR A 310 5.49 -26.02 4.45
C THR A 310 6.96 -26.28 4.08
N VAL A 311 7.92 -25.86 4.92
CA VAL A 311 9.36 -26.06 4.63
C VAL A 311 10.03 -26.92 5.71
N ASN A 312 10.54 -28.09 5.30
CA ASN A 312 11.36 -29.09 6.02
C ASN A 312 10.73 -29.94 7.14
N ASN A 313 10.52 -31.25 6.90
CA ASN A 313 10.19 -32.25 7.95
C ASN A 313 9.00 -31.89 8.85
N ASN A 314 7.90 -31.36 8.28
CA ASN A 314 6.75 -30.84 9.02
C ASN A 314 7.06 -29.66 9.97
N LYS A 315 8.27 -29.08 9.93
CA LYS A 315 8.48 -27.73 10.43
C LYS A 315 7.84 -26.78 9.41
N LYS A 316 7.10 -25.78 9.87
CA LYS A 316 6.43 -24.81 8.98
C LYS A 316 7.19 -23.50 9.12
N GLU A 317 8.05 -23.16 8.16
CA GLU A 317 8.93 -21.96 8.15
C GLU A 317 8.45 -20.86 7.19
N GLY A 318 7.20 -20.93 6.71
CA GLY A 318 6.57 -19.81 5.99
C GLY A 318 6.40 -18.57 6.88
N VAL A 319 6.10 -17.41 6.27
CA VAL A 319 5.76 -16.17 6.97
C VAL A 319 4.46 -16.39 7.75
N ARG A 320 4.56 -16.87 9.01
CA ARG A 320 3.45 -17.21 9.90
C ARG A 320 2.75 -15.96 10.45
N ALA A 321 2.30 -15.10 9.54
CA ALA A 321 1.76 -13.79 9.83
C ALA A 321 0.40 -13.87 10.54
N LYS A 322 0.23 -13.14 11.65
CA LYS A 322 -1.10 -12.89 12.23
C LYS A 322 -1.78 -11.72 11.52
N ASN A 323 -1.00 -10.66 11.32
CA ASN A 323 -1.36 -9.34 10.83
C ASN A 323 -0.22 -8.87 9.93
N ALA A 324 -0.56 -8.19 8.84
CA ALA A 324 0.44 -7.68 7.90
C ALA A 324 -0.05 -6.40 7.25
N ASP A 325 0.86 -5.66 6.60
CA ASP A 325 0.58 -4.57 5.67
C ASP A 325 1.65 -4.50 4.57
N PHE A 326 1.35 -3.81 3.47
CA PHE A 326 2.20 -3.79 2.27
C PHE A 326 2.37 -2.39 1.72
N ILE A 327 3.53 -2.14 1.13
CA ILE A 327 3.77 -0.92 0.36
C ILE A 327 4.85 -1.19 -0.70
N ARG A 328 4.73 -0.56 -1.88
CA ARG A 328 5.85 -0.52 -2.84
C ARG A 328 6.95 0.39 -2.28
N TYR A 329 8.20 0.11 -2.62
CA TYR A 329 9.31 0.99 -2.22
C TYR A 329 9.43 2.19 -3.18
N GLU A 330 8.44 3.07 -3.08
CA GLU A 330 8.21 4.16 -4.01
C GLU A 330 7.60 5.37 -3.29
N PHE A 331 7.62 6.52 -3.96
CA PHE A 331 6.87 7.69 -3.54
C PHE A 331 5.90 8.11 -4.65
N ASN A 332 4.61 8.09 -4.35
CA ASN A 332 3.53 8.52 -5.25
C ASN A 332 3.57 7.88 -6.67
N GLY A 333 3.80 6.56 -6.75
CA GLY A 333 3.88 5.84 -8.03
C GLY A 333 5.21 5.95 -8.76
N LYS A 334 6.24 6.53 -8.12
CA LYS A 334 7.59 6.64 -8.69
C LYS A 334 8.58 5.89 -7.81
N ASP A 335 9.29 4.94 -8.42
CA ASP A 335 10.32 4.18 -7.73
C ASP A 335 11.40 5.13 -7.18
N ILE A 336 11.79 4.96 -5.91
CA ILE A 336 12.80 5.82 -5.26
C ILE A 336 14.21 5.35 -5.61
N LYS A 337 14.41 4.05 -5.80
CA LYS A 337 15.72 3.43 -6.07
C LYS A 337 15.85 3.16 -7.57
N LEU A 338 16.96 3.58 -8.18
CA LEU A 338 17.27 3.23 -9.57
C LEU A 338 17.44 1.71 -9.70
N GLY A 339 16.69 1.10 -10.62
CA GLY A 339 16.63 -0.36 -10.77
C GLY A 339 15.88 -1.07 -9.63
N GLY A 340 15.14 -0.30 -8.82
CA GLY A 340 14.29 -0.80 -7.73
C GLY A 340 12.82 -0.94 -8.12
N ASP A 341 12.50 -1.07 -9.41
CA ASP A 341 11.13 -1.15 -9.94
C ASP A 341 10.31 -2.31 -9.37
N LYS A 342 10.96 -3.30 -8.76
CA LYS A 342 10.29 -4.45 -8.11
C LYS A 342 10.49 -4.50 -6.60
N TYR A 343 10.95 -3.39 -6.03
CA TYR A 343 11.16 -3.29 -4.60
C TYR A 343 9.81 -3.05 -3.93
N ALA A 344 9.48 -3.92 -2.98
CA ALA A 344 8.29 -3.76 -2.16
C ALA A 344 8.56 -4.28 -0.75
N LEU A 345 7.79 -3.77 0.19
CA LEU A 345 7.93 -4.06 1.60
C LEU A 345 6.67 -4.76 2.12
N MET A 346 6.88 -5.74 2.98
CA MET A 346 5.84 -6.31 3.83
C MET A 346 6.24 -6.10 5.28
N ILE A 347 5.31 -5.58 6.07
CA ILE A 347 5.40 -5.59 7.54
C ILE A 347 4.49 -6.68 8.08
N THR A 348 4.92 -7.43 9.09
CA THR A 348 4.11 -8.52 9.66
C THR A 348 4.37 -8.74 11.14
N SER A 349 3.34 -9.09 11.89
CA SER A 349 3.47 -9.61 13.25
C SER A 349 3.06 -11.09 13.31
N TYR A 350 3.28 -11.72 14.46
CA TYR A 350 3.16 -13.17 14.63
C TYR A 350 2.38 -13.53 15.88
N GLU A 351 1.65 -14.63 15.85
CA GLU A 351 0.90 -15.11 17.02
C GLU A 351 1.81 -15.45 18.22
N LYS A 352 3.02 -15.99 17.93
CA LYS A 352 3.92 -16.59 18.92
C LYS A 352 5.32 -15.99 18.97
N LYS A 353 5.62 -15.00 18.12
CA LYS A 353 6.90 -14.28 18.11
C LYS A 353 6.61 -12.83 18.49
N SER A 354 7.34 -12.33 19.47
CA SER A 354 7.23 -10.93 19.89
C SER A 354 7.87 -10.01 18.85
N GLY A 355 7.43 -8.76 18.79
CA GLY A 355 7.85 -7.88 17.72
C GLY A 355 7.13 -8.13 16.40
N TYR A 356 7.63 -7.45 15.39
CA TYR A 356 7.17 -7.53 14.02
C TYR A 356 8.37 -7.49 13.07
N ASP A 357 8.23 -8.08 11.89
CA ASP A 357 9.27 -8.08 10.87
C ASP A 357 8.91 -7.10 9.76
N VAL A 358 9.94 -6.42 9.26
CA VAL A 358 9.89 -5.65 8.00
C VAL A 358 10.76 -6.40 7.01
N MET A 359 10.19 -6.69 5.83
CA MET A 359 10.79 -7.56 4.84
C MET A 359 10.79 -6.88 3.47
N LEU A 360 11.95 -6.80 2.83
CA LEU A 360 12.13 -6.28 1.47
C LEU A 360 12.13 -7.43 0.46
N THR A 361 11.25 -7.34 -0.52
CA THR A 361 11.34 -8.13 -1.75
C THR A 361 11.96 -7.28 -2.86
N VAL A 362 12.63 -7.91 -3.81
CA VAL A 362 13.20 -7.28 -5.00
C VAL A 362 12.66 -7.89 -6.30
N ASN A 363 11.63 -8.73 -6.19
CA ASN A 363 11.08 -9.50 -7.30
C ASN A 363 9.54 -9.52 -7.30
N ASP A 364 8.90 -8.46 -6.77
CA ASP A 364 7.44 -8.37 -6.68
C ASP A 364 6.82 -9.60 -5.98
N PHE A 365 7.45 -10.05 -4.88
CA PHE A 365 7.06 -11.25 -4.13
C PHE A 365 6.96 -12.53 -5.00
N ASN A 366 7.72 -12.58 -6.10
CA ASN A 366 7.64 -13.59 -7.15
C ASN A 366 6.20 -13.77 -7.69
N HIS A 367 5.46 -12.66 -7.83
CA HIS A 367 4.06 -12.62 -8.29
C HIS A 367 3.14 -13.57 -7.48
N GLY A 368 3.42 -13.76 -6.18
CA GLY A 368 2.64 -14.65 -5.31
C GLY A 368 2.84 -16.15 -5.54
N LYS A 369 3.72 -16.55 -6.48
CA LYS A 369 4.03 -17.96 -6.71
C LYS A 369 4.75 -18.55 -5.50
N PRO A 370 4.55 -19.85 -5.22
CA PRO A 370 5.36 -20.56 -4.23
C PRO A 370 6.83 -20.53 -4.63
N ASP A 371 7.71 -20.13 -3.71
CA ASP A 371 9.14 -20.02 -3.99
C ASP A 371 9.99 -20.78 -2.95
N GLY A 372 9.39 -21.69 -2.20
CA GLY A 372 10.09 -22.42 -1.14
C GLY A 372 10.26 -21.63 0.16
N GLY A 373 9.43 -20.60 0.39
CA GLY A 373 9.34 -19.89 1.66
C GLY A 373 10.04 -18.53 1.69
N THR A 374 10.17 -17.98 2.90
CA THR A 374 10.62 -16.62 3.18
C THR A 374 11.97 -16.28 2.53
N ALA A 375 12.95 -17.18 2.57
CA ALA A 375 14.31 -16.92 2.11
C ALA A 375 14.42 -16.57 0.61
N ASN A 376 13.48 -17.03 -0.22
CA ASN A 376 13.49 -16.76 -1.66
C ASN A 376 12.54 -15.63 -2.05
N LYS A 377 11.48 -15.40 -1.27
CA LYS A 377 10.50 -14.32 -1.51
C LYS A 377 10.99 -12.96 -1.02
N TYR A 378 11.79 -12.93 0.05
CA TYR A 378 12.32 -11.70 0.66
C TYR A 378 13.84 -11.75 0.67
N LYS A 379 14.47 -10.69 0.13
CA LYS A 379 15.92 -10.56 0.08
C LYS A 379 16.49 -10.13 1.43
N TYR A 380 15.77 -9.29 2.16
CA TYR A 380 16.16 -8.81 3.48
C TYR A 380 14.97 -8.84 4.44
N THR A 381 15.23 -9.23 5.69
CA THR A 381 14.25 -9.27 6.77
C THR A 381 14.91 -8.73 8.03
N LYS A 382 14.25 -7.79 8.70
CA LYS A 382 14.70 -7.28 10.01
C LYS A 382 13.55 -7.29 10.99
N ASN A 383 13.80 -7.84 12.19
CA ASN A 383 12.85 -7.82 13.30
C ASN A 383 12.96 -6.49 14.05
N ILE A 384 11.82 -5.90 14.38
CA ILE A 384 11.71 -4.79 15.31
C ILE A 384 11.16 -5.37 16.62
N PRO A 385 11.97 -5.35 17.70
CA PRO A 385 11.56 -5.89 19.00
C PRO A 385 10.37 -5.14 19.60
N SER A 386 9.50 -5.88 20.27
CA SER A 386 8.40 -5.39 21.10
C SER A 386 8.13 -6.42 22.20
N ALA A 387 7.45 -6.02 23.28
CA ALA A 387 7.08 -6.92 24.36
C ALA A 387 5.94 -7.87 23.97
N SER A 388 5.07 -7.46 23.04
CA SER A 388 3.83 -8.15 22.72
C SER A 388 3.94 -8.99 21.43
N THR A 389 3.03 -9.96 21.29
CA THR A 389 2.84 -10.74 20.06
C THR A 389 1.56 -10.31 19.36
N GLY A 390 1.44 -10.63 18.07
CA GLY A 390 0.19 -10.49 17.32
C GLY A 390 -0.28 -9.05 17.11
N LEU A 391 0.65 -8.11 17.13
CA LEU A 391 0.43 -6.67 16.95
C LEU A 391 -0.24 -6.36 15.61
N TYR A 392 -0.93 -5.22 15.51
CA TYR A 392 -1.37 -4.69 14.23
C TYR A 392 -0.31 -3.68 13.75
N PRO A 393 0.35 -3.91 12.58
CA PRO A 393 1.31 -2.97 12.02
C PRO A 393 0.77 -2.26 10.76
N ALA A 394 1.20 -1.03 10.52
CA ALA A 394 1.07 -0.31 9.26
C ALA A 394 2.45 0.18 8.77
N ILE A 395 2.61 0.33 7.46
CA ILE A 395 3.88 0.74 6.84
C ILE A 395 3.65 1.76 5.72
N THR A 396 4.58 2.70 5.55
CA THR A 396 4.66 3.59 4.39
C THR A 396 6.12 3.91 4.05
N VAL A 397 6.35 4.45 2.85
CA VAL A 397 7.67 4.85 2.36
C VAL A 397 7.65 6.35 2.18
N LEU A 398 8.67 7.01 2.75
CA LEU A 398 8.79 8.46 2.78
C LEU A 398 9.50 8.94 1.52
N PRO A 399 9.29 10.21 1.12
CA PRO A 399 9.88 10.79 -0.06
C PRO A 399 11.40 10.61 -0.06
N ASP A 400 12.11 10.83 1.05
CA ASP A 400 13.55 10.65 1.14
C ASP A 400 14.05 9.18 1.09
N GLY A 401 13.15 8.22 0.88
CA GLY A 401 13.45 6.79 0.83
C GLY A 401 13.59 6.12 2.19
N THR A 402 13.40 6.84 3.29
CA THR A 402 13.19 6.18 4.58
C THR A 402 11.85 5.45 4.63
N ILE A 403 11.75 4.50 5.53
CA ILE A 403 10.60 3.64 5.73
C ILE A 403 10.02 3.98 7.10
N ALA A 404 8.71 4.16 7.16
CA ALA A 404 8.01 4.45 8.40
C ALA A 404 7.01 3.35 8.73
N THR A 405 6.94 3.00 10.02
CA THR A 405 6.05 1.97 10.55
C THR A 405 5.27 2.51 11.74
N LEU A 406 4.04 2.04 11.91
CA LEU A 406 3.18 2.36 13.05
C LEU A 406 2.57 1.08 13.60
N THR A 407 2.85 0.77 14.87
CA THR A 407 2.44 -0.51 15.47
C THR A 407 2.03 -0.31 16.92
N GLU A 408 0.99 -1.02 17.37
CA GLU A 408 0.61 -1.02 18.79
C GLU A 408 1.56 -1.88 19.64
N ASP A 409 1.81 -1.49 20.89
CA ASP A 409 2.43 -2.34 21.91
C ASP A 409 2.08 -1.82 23.31
N GLY A 410 1.75 -2.71 24.25
CA GLY A 410 1.59 -2.35 25.66
C GLY A 410 0.51 -1.32 25.98
N GLY A 411 -0.46 -1.08 25.08
CA GLY A 411 -1.50 -0.05 25.24
C GLY A 411 -1.16 1.29 24.59
N ASP A 412 0.03 1.40 23.98
CA ASP A 412 0.49 2.57 23.23
C ASP A 412 0.65 2.23 21.74
N MET A 413 0.89 3.24 20.91
CA MET A 413 1.26 3.08 19.49
C MET A 413 2.58 3.76 19.19
N TYR A 414 3.49 2.99 18.61
CA TYR A 414 4.86 3.38 18.33
C TYR A 414 5.01 3.70 16.85
N PHE A 415 5.43 4.93 16.56
CA PHE A 415 5.97 5.29 15.26
C PHE A 415 7.46 5.02 15.23
N LYS A 416 7.93 4.52 14.10
CA LYS A 416 9.35 4.29 13.87
C LYS A 416 9.68 4.59 12.42
N ARG A 417 10.77 5.34 12.19
CA ARG A 417 11.33 5.67 10.88
C ARG A 417 12.77 5.17 10.81
N PHE A 418 13.15 4.51 9.72
CA PHE A 418 14.51 4.01 9.49
C PHE A 418 14.84 4.03 7.99
N ASN A 419 16.12 4.03 7.64
CA ASN A 419 16.52 4.02 6.23
C ASN A 419 16.71 2.60 5.67
N LEU A 420 16.89 2.52 4.35
CA LEU A 420 17.13 1.26 3.64
C LEU A 420 18.45 0.60 4.08
N TYR A 421 19.46 1.40 4.42
CA TYR A 421 20.74 0.94 4.96
C TYR A 421 20.53 0.13 6.23
N TRP A 422 19.77 0.67 7.20
CA TRP A 422 19.45 -0.02 8.43
C TRP A 422 18.68 -1.33 8.17
N LEU A 423 17.67 -1.33 7.29
CA LEU A 423 16.88 -2.53 6.99
C LEU A 423 17.74 -3.66 6.41
N THR A 424 18.71 -3.32 5.57
CA THR A 424 19.51 -4.28 4.81
C THR A 424 20.88 -4.60 5.42
N GLY A 425 21.22 -3.98 6.56
CA GLY A 425 22.53 -4.15 7.18
C GLY A 425 23.67 -3.55 6.34
N GLY A 426 23.38 -2.46 5.65
CA GLY A 426 24.32 -1.72 4.79
C GLY A 426 24.49 -2.24 3.37
N ALA A 427 23.71 -3.24 2.96
CA ALA A 427 23.78 -3.79 1.61
C ALA A 427 23.11 -2.91 0.54
N GLU A 428 22.10 -2.11 0.93
CA GLU A 428 21.37 -1.20 0.06
C GLU A 428 21.24 0.17 0.75
N SER A 429 21.39 1.28 0.02
CA SER A 429 21.11 2.63 0.49
C SER A 429 20.54 3.50 -0.62
N ILE A 430 19.99 4.66 -0.27
CA ILE A 430 19.61 5.68 -1.25
C ILE A 430 20.82 6.54 -1.56
N ASN A 431 21.15 6.63 -2.85
CA ASN A 431 22.14 7.55 -3.38
C ASN A 431 21.43 8.67 -4.15
N TYR A 432 21.32 9.85 -3.55
CA TYR A 432 20.62 11.00 -4.13
C TYR A 432 21.23 11.50 -5.45
N SER A 433 22.45 11.07 -5.82
CA SER A 433 23.04 11.41 -7.11
C SER A 433 22.59 10.51 -8.28
N THR A 434 22.09 9.31 -8.00
CA THR A 434 21.73 8.31 -9.03
C THR A 434 20.31 7.75 -8.89
N ASP A 435 19.85 7.61 -7.66
CA ASP A 435 18.49 7.21 -7.31
C ASP A 435 17.61 8.49 -7.37
N THR A 436 17.12 8.84 -8.56
CA THR A 436 16.14 9.92 -8.77
C THR A 436 14.78 9.56 -8.12
N SER A 437 13.88 10.46 -7.69
CA SER A 437 13.82 11.93 -7.67
C SER A 437 12.95 12.39 -6.48
N VAL A 438 13.57 13.06 -5.52
CA VAL A 438 12.85 13.65 -4.37
C VAL A 438 13.37 15.05 -4.03
N LYS A 439 14.47 15.45 -4.66
CA LYS A 439 14.73 16.87 -4.86
C LYS A 439 13.81 17.31 -6.00
N PHE A 440 12.63 17.78 -5.64
CA PHE A 440 11.89 18.72 -6.46
C PHE A 440 12.68 20.03 -6.58
#